data_AF-A0A6B3BFE7-F1
#
_entry.id   AF-A0A6B3BFE7-F1
#
_cell.length_a   1.000
_cell.length_b   1.000
_cell.length_c   1.000
_cell.angle_alpha   90.00
_cell.angle_beta   90.00
_cell.angle_gamma   90.00
#
_symmetry.space_group_name_H-M   'P 1'
#
loop_
_entity.id
_entity.type
_entity.pdbx_description
1 polymer ?
#
loop_
_entity_poly.entity_id
_entity_poly.type
_entity_poly.pdbx_seq_one_letter_code
_entity_poly.pdbx_strand_id
1 'polypeptide(L)' 'VGDGELARDGAARAARLPSLAWQTVRDGLRTGPVLVQVPRRGYAPRLACERCREPARCRQCAGPLEAPDQQD' A
#
# COMPACT_ATOMS: atom_id res chain seq x y z
N VAL A 1 -11.14 -7.83 -7.67
CA VAL A 1 -12.05 -6.69 -7.94
C VAL A 1 -11.66 -6.16 -9.31
N GLY A 2 -12.52 -6.30 -10.31
CA GLY A 2 -12.17 -6.13 -11.72
C GLY A 2 -12.00 -4.67 -12.17
N ASP A 3 -11.25 -4.48 -13.25
CA ASP A 3 -10.76 -3.18 -13.76
C ASP A 3 -11.85 -2.15 -14.12
N GLY A 4 -13.12 -2.57 -14.23
CA GLY A 4 -14.23 -1.71 -14.65
C GLY A 4 -14.68 -0.65 -13.63
N GLU A 5 -14.41 -0.83 -12.34
CA GLU A 5 -14.84 0.13 -11.30
C GLU A 5 -13.87 1.32 -11.17
N LEU A 6 -12.62 1.17 -11.62
CA LEU A 6 -11.55 2.19 -11.53
C LEU A 6 -11.77 3.39 -12.46
N ALA A 7 -12.56 3.25 -13.52
CA ALA A 7 -12.70 4.25 -14.57
C ALA A 7 -13.68 5.40 -14.24
N ARG A 8 -14.49 5.28 -13.18
CA ARG A 8 -15.59 6.22 -12.90
C ARG A 8 -15.26 7.33 -11.92
N ASP A 9 -14.13 7.28 -11.22
CA ASP A 9 -13.92 8.19 -10.09
C ASP A 9 -12.48 8.74 -10.04
N GLY A 10 -12.29 9.93 -10.62
CA GLY A 10 -11.02 10.64 -10.60
C GLY A 10 -10.54 10.99 -9.19
N ALA A 11 -11.47 11.12 -8.22
CA ALA A 11 -11.14 11.34 -6.81
C ALA A 11 -10.63 10.04 -6.13
N ALA A 12 -11.04 8.86 -6.61
CA ALA A 12 -10.54 7.57 -6.10
C ALA A 12 -9.06 7.32 -6.43
N ARG A 13 -8.49 8.00 -7.43
CA ARG A 13 -7.07 7.87 -7.80
C ARG A 13 -6.12 8.35 -6.69
N ALA A 14 -6.58 9.26 -5.83
CA ALA A 14 -5.79 9.76 -4.70
C ALA A 14 -5.70 8.74 -3.54
N ALA A 15 -6.72 7.90 -3.34
CA ALA A 15 -6.78 6.97 -2.20
C ALA A 15 -6.64 5.47 -2.55
N ARG A 16 -6.90 5.03 -3.80
CA ARG A 16 -6.96 3.60 -4.20
C ARG A 16 -7.83 2.74 -3.25
N LEU A 17 -8.89 3.30 -2.66
CA LEU A 17 -9.80 2.52 -1.83
C LEU A 17 -10.83 1.82 -2.73
N PRO A 18 -10.97 0.48 -2.67
CA PRO A 18 -11.99 -0.24 -3.44
C PRO A 18 -13.40 0.27 -3.12
N SER A 19 -14.32 0.20 -4.08
CA SER A 19 -15.72 0.61 -3.92
C SER A 19 -16.38 -0.03 -2.69
N LEU A 20 -16.04 -1.29 -2.39
CA LEU A 20 -16.49 -1.98 -1.19
C LEU A 20 -16.01 -1.29 0.10
N ALA A 21 -14.73 -0.90 0.17
CA ALA A 21 -14.20 -0.20 1.34
C ALA A 21 -14.92 1.13 1.59
N TRP A 22 -15.26 1.86 0.52
CA TRP A 22 -16.05 3.08 0.60
C TRP A 22 -17.46 2.85 1.14
N GLN A 23 -18.16 1.83 0.64
CA GLN A 23 -19.50 1.49 1.11
C GLN A 23 -19.48 1.10 2.58
N THR A 24 -18.55 0.23 2.98
CA THR A 24 -18.39 -0.21 4.37
C THR A 24 -18.13 0.95 5.33
N VAL A 25 -17.26 1.89 4.97
CA VAL A 25 -17.00 3.09 5.80
C VAL A 25 -18.25 3.93 5.95
N ARG A 26 -18.99 4.16 4.84
CA ARG A 26 -20.21 4.99 4.87
C ARG A 26 -21.31 4.39 5.73
N ASP A 27 -21.51 3.07 5.67
CA ASP A 27 -22.54 2.39 6.46
C ASP A 27 -22.15 2.31 7.94
N GLY A 28 -20.88 1.99 8.25
CA GLY A 28 -20.38 1.90 9.63
C GLY A 28 -20.46 3.23 10.40
N LEU A 29 -20.22 4.36 9.71
CA LEU A 29 -20.33 5.70 10.30
C LEU A 29 -21.74 6.05 10.79
N ARG A 30 -22.79 5.34 10.33
CA ARG A 30 -24.16 5.51 10.86
C ARG A 30 -24.31 4.96 12.27
N THR A 31 -23.46 4.02 12.67
CA THR A 31 -23.50 3.33 13.97
C THR A 31 -22.39 3.77 14.92
N GLY A 32 -21.27 4.32 14.43
CA GLY A 32 -20.17 4.78 15.27
C GLY A 32 -18.85 4.97 14.51
N PRO A 33 -17.74 5.21 15.23
CA PRO A 33 -16.43 5.37 14.62
C PRO A 33 -15.98 4.13 13.83
N VAL A 34 -15.34 4.35 12.67
CA VAL A 34 -14.78 3.29 11.82
C VAL A 34 -13.26 3.30 11.91
N LEU A 35 -12.65 2.16 12.25
CA LEU A 35 -11.20 1.98 12.19
C LEU A 35 -10.77 1.71 10.74
N VAL A 36 -9.89 2.56 10.21
CA VAL A 36 -9.23 2.34 8.92
C VAL A 36 -7.77 1.98 9.18
N GLN A 37 -7.44 0.71 9.02
CA GLN A 37 -6.06 0.22 9.12
C GLN A 37 -5.46 0.11 7.72
N VAL A 38 -4.44 0.92 7.46
CA VAL A 38 -3.63 0.81 6.24
C VAL A 38 -2.30 0.14 6.56
N PRO A 39 -1.86 -0.88 5.79
CA PRO A 39 -0.45 -1.25 5.83
C PRO A 39 0.36 -0.01 5.46
N ARG A 40 1.48 0.25 6.14
CA ARG A 40 2.29 1.44 5.88
C ARG A 40 2.67 1.48 4.38
N ARG A 41 2.09 2.42 3.62
CA ARG A 41 2.56 2.70 2.25
C ARG A 41 4.05 3.03 2.34
N GLY A 42 4.87 2.21 1.67
CA GLY A 42 6.33 2.32 1.72
C GLY A 42 7.06 1.10 2.29
N TYR A 43 6.35 0.10 2.83
CA TYR A 43 6.96 -1.19 3.13
C TYR A 43 6.97 -2.10 1.89
N ALA A 44 7.64 -1.67 0.82
CA ALA A 44 8.47 -2.66 0.15
C ALA A 44 9.68 -2.81 1.08
N PRO A 45 10.00 -4.00 1.61
CA PRO A 45 11.21 -4.19 2.40
C PRO A 45 12.42 -3.91 1.50
N ARG A 46 12.77 -2.63 1.40
CA ARG A 46 13.99 -2.20 0.72
C ARG A 46 15.10 -2.47 1.69
N LEU A 47 16.08 -3.24 1.22
CA LEU A 47 17.32 -3.39 1.96
C LEU A 47 17.95 -2.00 2.10
N ALA A 48 18.33 -1.63 3.32
CA ALA A 48 19.00 -0.38 3.63
C ALA A 48 20.02 -0.65 4.73
N CYS A 49 21.07 0.18 4.79
CA CYS A 49 22.05 0.06 5.87
C CYS A 49 21.38 0.30 7.23
N GLU A 50 21.58 -0.61 8.18
CA GLU A 50 21.03 -0.46 9.54
C GLU A 50 21.55 0.82 10.22
N ARG A 51 22.82 1.15 10.01
CA ARG A 51 23.51 2.26 10.67
C ARG A 51 23.20 3.63 10.07
N CYS A 52 23.36 3.78 8.76
CA CYS A 52 23.21 5.08 8.09
C CYS A 52 21.91 5.24 7.28
N ARG A 53 21.10 4.17 7.17
CA ARG A 53 19.79 4.15 6.47
C ARG A 53 19.86 4.39 4.96
N GLU A 54 21.05 4.39 4.36
CA GLU A 54 21.21 4.46 2.90
C GLU A 54 20.53 3.26 2.23
N PRO A 55 19.65 3.48 1.22
CA PRO A 55 19.03 2.40 0.47
C PRO A 55 20.04 1.57 -0.32
N ALA A 56 20.01 0.25 -0.16
CA ALA A 56 20.78 -0.67 -1.00
C ALA A 56 20.19 -0.70 -2.42
N ARG A 57 21.08 -0.77 -3.42
CA ARG A 57 20.73 -0.77 -4.85
C ARG A 57 21.54 -1.83 -5.59
N CYS A 58 20.97 -2.35 -6.68
CA CYS A 58 21.71 -3.24 -7.57
C CYS A 58 22.90 -2.52 -8.22
N ARG A 59 24.09 -3.11 -8.14
CA ARG A 59 25.31 -2.54 -8.76
C ARG A 59 25.27 -2.48 -10.29
N GLN A 60 24.41 -3.28 -10.92
CA GLN A 60 24.29 -3.36 -12.39
C GLN A 60 23.26 -2.38 -12.97
N CYS A 61 22.10 -2.21 -12.32
CA CYS A 61 20.98 -1.43 -12.85
C CYS A 61 20.48 -0.30 -11.94
N ALA A 62 21.06 -0.13 -10.75
CA ALA A 62 20.61 0.82 -9.72
C ALA A 62 19.17 0.65 -9.22
N GLY A 63 18.52 -0.46 -9.58
CA GLY A 63 17.18 -0.85 -9.12
C GLY A 63 17.13 -1.27 -7.65
N PRO A 64 15.90 -1.40 -7.08
CA PRO A 64 15.70 -1.82 -5.69
C PRO A 64 16.14 -3.27 -5.46
N LEU A 65 16.56 -3.58 -4.24
CA LEU A 65 16.82 -4.93 -3.77
C LEU A 65 15.74 -5.37 -2.76
N GLU A 66 15.36 -6.63 -2.83
CA GLU A 66 14.42 -7.29 -1.93
C GLU A 66 15.14 -8.41 -1.16
N ALA A 67 14.77 -8.61 0.11
CA ALA A 67 15.21 -9.78 0.86
C ALA A 67 14.47 -11.02 0.33
N PRO A 68 15.12 -12.19 0.23
CA PRO A 68 14.41 -13.42 -0.07
C PRO A 68 13.35 -13.68 1.02
N ASP A 69 12.21 -14.25 0.61
CA ASP A 69 11.15 -14.61 1.54
C ASP A 69 11.67 -15.71 2.47
N GLN A 70 11.74 -15.45 3.78
CA GLN A 70 12.08 -16.47 4.77
C GLN A 70 10.86 -17.36 4.94
N GLN A 71 10.82 -18.49 4.24
CA GLN A 71 9.89 -19.57 4.56
C GLN A 71 10.49 -20.39 5.71
N ASP A 72 10.01 -20.11 6.93
CA ASP A 72 10.06 -21.02 8.07
C ASP A 72 8.67 -21.67 8.26
#